data_AF-A0A3S0BI31-F1
#
_entry.id   AF-A0A3S0BI31-F1
#
_cell.length_a   1.000
_cell.length_b   1.000
_cell.length_c   1.000
_cell.angle_alpha   90.00
_cell.angle_beta   90.00
_cell.angle_gamma   90.00
#
_symmetry.space_group_name_H-M   'P 1'
#
loop_
_entity.id
_entity.type
_entity.pdbx_description
1 polymer ?
#
loop_
_entity_poly.entity_id
_entity_poly.type
_entity_poly.pdbx_seq_one_letter_code
_entity_poly.pdbx_strand_id
1 'polypeptide(L)'
;MKRNRSASAKKGKSKSKASSTRSTSGAQSRSSKGASSKRASTKSSKGASSSMKGSSGSSTSRKAVADGSAASPSNSPRRGIARLAVRPSVEGPKVRLGILWFFVALAAVTAGRGPTAVLWGLLAALAARELLVLWWPIAASAGGAPSPRPADGAASGAPGGLVLGAVVLAIATPAAAAFGTGLAGGVLLLVVLALGAIVAAGAAGVADLTVPRASALAVAVLLPAVPATAVVLVVGAHLWAGLFLVLAVSLYDAGCFVGGAESSSLLEGPVTGIVGVLAVTFTMSVFQAPPFDTASAALVGGLCALACPVGQWVASAFLPTPDAPCRSLRRLDTYIVSAPVFLAAAWALA
;
A
#
# COMPACT_ATOMS: atom_id res chain seq x y z
N MET A 1 -42.29 -3.25 -55.63
CA MET A 1 -41.93 -2.55 -56.89
C MET A 1 -42.87 -1.34 -57.03
N LYS A 2 -42.34 -0.10 -57.18
CA LYS A 2 -43.07 1.22 -57.18
C LYS A 2 -43.81 1.56 -55.85
N ARG A 3 -43.58 2.69 -55.14
CA ARG A 3 -43.70 4.16 -55.43
C ARG A 3 -45.18 4.59 -55.59
N ASN A 4 -45.70 5.72 -55.06
CA ASN A 4 -45.05 6.95 -54.53
C ASN A 4 -46.04 7.89 -53.77
N ARG A 5 -45.56 8.66 -52.76
CA ARG A 5 -45.95 10.07 -52.37
C ARG A 5 -47.43 10.32 -51.94
N SER A 6 -47.85 11.36 -51.19
CA SER A 6 -47.28 12.61 -50.60
C SER A 6 -48.32 13.19 -49.58
N ALA A 7 -48.08 14.17 -48.68
CA ALA A 7 -46.91 14.78 -48.03
C ALA A 7 -47.40 15.86 -47.01
N SER A 8 -46.48 16.51 -46.26
CA SER A 8 -46.54 17.84 -45.56
C SER A 8 -46.27 17.75 -44.04
N ALA A 9 -45.20 18.27 -43.42
CA ALA A 9 -44.46 19.55 -43.47
C ALA A 9 -45.00 20.66 -42.54
N LYS A 10 -44.32 20.88 -41.39
CA LYS A 10 -44.09 22.23 -40.83
C LYS A 10 -42.79 22.32 -40.03
N LYS A 11 -42.24 23.54 -39.94
CA LYS A 11 -40.81 23.81 -39.69
C LYS A 11 -40.67 25.16 -38.94
N GLY A 12 -39.82 25.21 -37.92
CA GLY A 12 -39.31 26.45 -37.31
C GLY A 12 -37.96 26.15 -36.66
N LYS A 13 -36.81 26.67 -37.09
CA LYS A 13 -36.34 28.07 -37.10
C LYS A 13 -36.47 28.72 -35.71
N SER A 14 -35.46 28.65 -34.84
CA SER A 14 -34.13 29.31 -34.88
C SER A 14 -34.14 30.79 -34.48
N LYS A 15 -33.33 31.14 -33.47
CA LYS A 15 -32.63 32.42 -33.38
C LYS A 15 -31.43 32.28 -32.45
N SER A 16 -30.23 32.25 -33.02
CA SER A 16 -29.04 32.72 -32.32
C SER A 16 -29.00 34.25 -32.39
N LYS A 17 -28.38 34.88 -31.40
CA LYS A 17 -27.69 36.16 -31.60
C LYS A 17 -26.52 36.22 -30.62
N ALA A 18 -25.40 36.75 -31.11
CA ALA A 18 -24.11 36.74 -30.43
C ALA A 18 -23.64 38.17 -30.13
N SER A 19 -22.49 38.25 -29.46
CA SER A 19 -21.65 39.45 -29.30
C SER A 19 -22.19 40.51 -28.29
N SER A 20 -21.36 41.34 -27.66
CA SER A 20 -19.90 41.51 -27.80
C SER A 20 -19.24 42.03 -26.51
N THR A 21 -17.97 41.67 -26.33
CA THR A 21 -16.86 42.45 -25.72
C THR A 21 -17.16 43.74 -24.94
N ARG A 22 -16.56 43.85 -23.74
CA ARG A 22 -15.83 45.08 -23.39
C ARG A 22 -14.64 44.79 -22.46
N SER A 23 -13.48 45.34 -22.82
CA SER A 23 -12.23 45.31 -22.06
C SER A 23 -11.85 46.73 -21.64
N THR A 24 -11.50 46.89 -20.36
CA THR A 24 -10.80 48.06 -19.76
C THR A 24 -10.14 47.55 -18.48
N SER A 25 -8.82 47.30 -18.42
CA SER A 25 -7.71 48.26 -18.34
C SER A 25 -7.53 48.90 -16.95
N GLY A 26 -6.47 48.47 -16.25
CA GLY A 26 -5.64 49.37 -15.44
C GLY A 26 -6.02 49.62 -13.98
N ALA A 27 -5.23 49.03 -13.06
CA ALA A 27 -4.72 49.70 -11.86
C ALA A 27 -3.56 48.90 -11.24
N GLN A 28 -2.34 49.13 -11.72
CA GLN A 28 -1.15 48.84 -10.90
C GLN A 28 -1.04 49.92 -9.81
N SER A 29 -0.80 49.54 -8.56
CA SER A 29 -0.10 50.43 -7.63
C SER A 29 1.03 49.68 -6.94
N ARG A 30 2.20 50.30 -6.93
CA ARG A 30 3.43 49.81 -6.30
C ARG A 30 3.56 50.50 -4.94
N SER A 31 3.99 49.78 -3.91
CA SER A 31 4.71 50.40 -2.80
C SER A 31 5.61 49.40 -2.09
N SER A 32 6.89 49.35 -2.50
CA SER A 32 7.96 48.70 -1.75
C SER A 32 9.28 49.46 -1.93
N LYS A 33 9.44 50.50 -1.11
CA LYS A 33 10.71 51.12 -0.68
C LYS A 33 10.54 51.35 0.83
N GLY A 34 11.52 51.13 1.72
CA GLY A 34 12.91 50.75 1.52
C GLY A 34 13.85 51.66 2.33
N ALA A 35 14.17 51.28 3.57
CA ALA A 35 15.28 51.72 4.45
C ALA A 35 15.09 50.97 5.80
N SER A 36 16.06 50.28 6.43
CA SER A 36 17.50 50.49 6.67
C SER A 36 17.82 51.42 7.86
N SER A 37 18.17 50.83 9.01
CA SER A 37 19.24 51.25 9.95
C SER A 37 19.18 50.35 11.21
N LYS A 38 20.10 49.41 11.47
CA LYS A 38 21.47 49.55 12.03
C LYS A 38 21.56 50.19 13.43
N ARG A 39 22.03 49.39 14.41
CA ARG A 39 23.03 49.65 15.50
C ARG A 39 22.84 48.59 16.61
N ALA A 40 23.82 48.23 17.45
CA ALA A 40 25.28 48.29 17.34
C ALA A 40 25.95 47.28 18.30
N SER A 41 27.11 46.81 17.84
CA SER A 41 28.18 46.06 18.48
C SER A 41 28.82 46.63 19.75
N THR A 42 29.34 45.73 20.60
CA THR A 42 30.54 45.88 21.46
C THR A 42 31.15 44.49 21.73
N LYS A 43 32.45 44.26 21.95
CA LYS A 43 33.74 44.94 21.63
C LYS A 43 34.89 43.97 22.01
N SER A 44 36.13 44.21 21.55
CA SER A 44 37.42 43.59 21.98
C SER A 44 37.86 42.28 21.28
N SER A 45 39.17 41.96 21.16
CA SER A 45 40.28 42.65 20.46
C SER A 45 41.58 41.80 20.47
N LYS A 46 42.52 42.07 19.53
CA LYS A 46 43.89 41.49 19.37
C LYS A 46 43.93 39.99 18.93
N GLY A 47 44.90 39.54 18.10
CA GLY A 47 45.96 40.25 17.39
C GLY A 47 46.80 39.34 16.45
N ALA A 48 47.34 39.97 15.41
CA ALA A 48 48.26 39.55 14.33
C ALA A 48 49.15 38.26 14.42
N SER A 49 49.29 37.59 13.25
CA SER A 49 50.54 37.20 12.52
C SER A 49 51.61 36.28 13.20
N SER A 50 52.40 35.42 12.52
CA SER A 50 52.64 35.05 11.10
C SER A 50 53.60 33.83 11.01
N SER A 51 53.83 33.28 9.80
CA SER A 51 55.10 32.61 9.37
C SER A 51 55.44 31.22 9.98
N MET A 52 56.21 30.28 9.40
CA MET A 52 56.54 29.81 8.03
C MET A 52 57.29 28.46 8.18
N LYS A 53 57.23 27.54 7.19
CA LYS A 53 58.12 26.35 6.98
C LYS A 53 58.13 25.29 8.11
N GLY A 54 58.39 23.99 7.89
CA GLY A 54 58.60 23.24 6.64
C GLY A 54 59.72 22.18 6.76
N SER A 55 59.37 20.90 6.93
CA SER A 55 60.22 19.67 6.78
C SER A 55 59.35 18.44 7.07
N SER A 56 59.09 17.47 6.18
CA SER A 56 59.98 16.42 5.60
C SER A 56 60.50 15.38 6.61
N GLY A 57 60.24 14.08 6.34
CA GLY A 57 60.77 12.90 7.08
C GLY A 57 59.76 12.33 8.09
N SER A 58 59.13 11.17 7.90
CA SER A 58 59.63 9.78 7.73
C SER A 58 59.62 8.98 9.05
N SER A 59 58.64 8.07 9.16
CA SER A 59 58.67 6.77 9.84
C SER A 59 59.69 6.53 10.98
N THR A 60 59.18 6.22 12.19
CA THR A 60 59.43 4.89 12.78
C THR A 60 58.52 4.54 13.96
N SER A 61 58.16 3.26 13.99
CA SER A 61 57.52 2.49 15.06
C SER A 61 57.85 2.92 16.50
N ARG A 62 56.84 3.03 17.36
CA ARG A 62 56.99 2.78 18.79
C ARG A 62 55.78 2.01 19.34
N LYS A 63 56.06 0.85 19.94
CA LYS A 63 55.10 -0.14 20.43
C LYS A 63 55.02 -0.04 21.95
N ALA A 64 53.88 0.37 22.49
CA ALA A 64 53.49 0.32 23.90
C ALA A 64 51.97 0.04 23.91
N VAL A 65 51.52 -1.19 24.11
CA VAL A 65 51.33 -1.88 25.40
C VAL A 65 50.24 -1.21 26.25
N ALA A 66 49.09 -1.90 26.30
CA ALA A 66 48.01 -1.88 27.28
C ALA A 66 47.46 -0.53 27.77
N ASP A 67 46.17 -0.31 27.53
CA ASP A 67 45.21 -0.45 28.63
C ASP A 67 43.80 -0.80 28.13
N GLY A 68 43.03 -1.49 28.98
CA GLY A 68 41.72 -2.03 28.62
C GLY A 68 40.61 -0.98 28.71
N SER A 69 39.90 -0.75 27.61
CA SER A 69 38.54 -0.21 27.65
C SER A 69 37.59 -1.29 27.15
N ALA A 70 36.71 -1.76 28.03
CA ALA A 70 35.79 -2.84 27.73
C ALA A 70 34.92 -2.49 26.52
N ALA A 71 34.87 -3.39 25.53
CA ALA A 71 33.91 -3.30 24.45
C ALA A 71 32.50 -3.41 25.05
N SER A 72 31.84 -2.27 25.27
CA SER A 72 30.42 -2.24 25.61
C SER A 72 29.67 -2.96 24.49
N PRO A 73 28.93 -4.05 24.78
CA PRO A 73 28.14 -4.70 23.76
C PRO A 73 27.08 -3.70 23.32
N SER A 74 27.20 -3.21 22.08
CA SER A 74 26.20 -2.34 21.49
C SER A 74 24.92 -3.15 21.32
N ASN A 75 24.02 -3.00 22.29
CA ASN A 75 22.69 -3.60 22.32
C ASN A 75 21.82 -2.96 21.22
N SER A 76 22.18 -3.27 19.97
CA SER A 76 21.34 -2.97 18.82
C SER A 76 20.04 -3.76 18.98
N PRO A 77 18.88 -3.09 19.13
CA PRO A 77 17.62 -3.80 19.35
C PRO A 77 17.36 -4.75 18.17
N ARG A 78 16.93 -5.98 18.48
CA ARG A 78 16.81 -7.08 17.52
C ARG A 78 16.06 -6.64 16.27
N ARG A 79 16.79 -6.51 15.15
CA ARG A 79 16.33 -5.94 13.86
C ARG A 79 15.06 -6.58 13.27
N GLY A 80 14.63 -7.74 13.74
CA GLY A 80 13.39 -8.40 13.33
C GLY A 80 12.13 -7.73 13.90
N ILE A 81 12.03 -7.57 15.23
CA ILE A 81 10.79 -7.09 15.87
C ILE A 81 10.54 -5.61 15.57
N ALA A 82 11.59 -4.80 15.53
CA ALA A 82 11.49 -3.39 15.13
C ALA A 82 11.07 -3.18 13.65
N ARG A 83 11.16 -4.21 12.79
CA ARG A 83 10.63 -4.17 11.41
C ARG A 83 9.14 -4.53 11.33
N LEU A 84 8.58 -5.17 12.36
CA LEU A 84 7.21 -5.70 12.38
C LEU A 84 6.19 -4.74 13.04
N ALA A 85 6.67 -3.69 13.70
CA ALA A 85 5.85 -2.76 14.45
C ALA A 85 5.86 -1.35 13.81
N VAL A 86 4.99 -1.16 12.83
CA VAL A 86 4.71 0.17 12.26
C VAL A 86 4.02 1.02 13.33
N ARG A 87 4.66 2.10 13.81
CA ARG A 87 4.01 3.03 14.74
C ARG A 87 2.86 3.76 14.02
N PRO A 88 1.62 3.73 14.53
CA PRO A 88 0.54 4.56 14.01
C PRO A 88 0.90 6.04 14.17
N SER A 89 1.08 6.74 13.05
CA SER A 89 1.25 8.19 13.04
C SER A 89 -0.13 8.82 13.21
N VAL A 90 -0.41 9.25 14.45
CA VAL A 90 -1.69 9.79 14.94
C VAL A 90 -2.07 11.10 14.27
N GLU A 91 -1.08 11.88 13.87
CA GLU A 91 -1.27 13.23 13.33
C GLU A 91 -1.64 13.24 11.83
N GLY A 92 -2.74 13.92 11.52
CA GLY A 92 -3.03 14.46 10.18
C GLY A 92 -4.22 13.85 9.43
N PRO A 93 -4.34 14.13 8.10
CA PRO A 93 -5.50 13.77 7.27
C PRO A 93 -5.82 12.27 7.15
N LYS A 94 -4.96 11.39 7.68
CA LYS A 94 -5.01 9.93 7.57
C LYS A 94 -6.27 9.34 8.22
N VAL A 95 -6.73 9.92 9.34
CA VAL A 95 -7.94 9.48 10.06
C VAL A 95 -9.18 9.66 9.18
N ARG A 96 -9.34 10.84 8.57
CA ARG A 96 -10.46 11.13 7.65
C ARG A 96 -10.47 10.17 6.45
N LEU A 97 -9.28 9.84 5.92
CA LEU A 97 -9.13 8.85 4.85
C LEU A 97 -9.49 7.43 5.32
N GLY A 98 -9.21 7.06 6.57
CA GLY A 98 -9.63 5.78 7.15
C GLY A 98 -11.15 5.66 7.31
N ILE A 99 -11.79 6.71 7.84
CA ILE A 99 -13.26 6.78 7.97
C ILE A 99 -13.93 6.74 6.59
N LEU A 100 -13.43 7.52 5.62
CA LEU A 100 -13.92 7.48 4.25
C LEU A 100 -13.74 6.10 3.61
N TRP A 101 -12.58 5.47 3.82
CA TRP A 101 -12.29 4.11 3.35
C TRP A 101 -13.30 3.09 3.91
N PHE A 102 -13.59 3.15 5.22
CA PHE A 102 -14.58 2.27 5.85
C PHE A 102 -15.95 2.40 5.18
N PHE A 103 -16.47 3.63 5.00
CA PHE A 103 -17.77 3.83 4.36
C PHE A 103 -17.79 3.37 2.89
N VAL A 104 -16.70 3.58 2.15
CA VAL A 104 -16.59 3.13 0.74
C VAL A 104 -16.52 1.61 0.65
N ALA A 105 -15.77 0.94 1.53
CA ALA A 105 -15.70 -0.51 1.62
C ALA A 105 -17.05 -1.13 2.03
N LEU A 106 -17.69 -0.58 3.07
CA LEU A 106 -19.01 -1.02 3.52
C LEU A 106 -20.07 -0.84 2.43
N ALA A 107 -20.10 0.33 1.77
CA ALA A 107 -21.01 0.59 0.66
C ALA A 107 -20.81 -0.41 -0.49
N ALA A 108 -19.56 -0.67 -0.89
CA ALA A 108 -19.25 -1.64 -1.94
C ALA A 108 -19.67 -3.07 -1.59
N VAL A 109 -19.51 -3.51 -0.33
CA VAL A 109 -20.01 -4.83 0.12
C VAL A 109 -21.54 -4.86 0.15
N THR A 110 -22.21 -3.84 0.71
CA THR A 110 -23.69 -3.78 0.73
C THR A 110 -24.30 -3.74 -0.67
N ALA A 111 -23.63 -3.14 -1.64
CA ALA A 111 -24.01 -3.14 -3.06
C ALA A 111 -23.65 -4.47 -3.78
N GLY A 112 -23.00 -5.40 -3.08
CA GLY A 112 -22.81 -6.78 -3.49
C GLY A 112 -21.49 -7.09 -4.22
N ARG A 113 -21.47 -8.26 -4.85
CA ARG A 113 -20.28 -8.91 -5.42
C ARG A 113 -19.57 -8.08 -6.48
N GLY A 114 -20.33 -7.43 -7.39
CA GLY A 114 -19.77 -6.63 -8.49
C GLY A 114 -19.02 -5.38 -8.01
N PRO A 115 -19.65 -4.48 -7.23
CA PRO A 115 -18.97 -3.31 -6.66
C PRO A 115 -17.79 -3.68 -5.75
N THR A 116 -17.88 -4.78 -5.00
CA THR A 116 -16.75 -5.36 -4.25
C THR A 116 -15.60 -5.74 -5.20
N ALA A 117 -15.87 -6.44 -6.31
CA ALA A 117 -14.82 -6.79 -7.28
C ALA A 117 -14.12 -5.57 -7.89
N VAL A 118 -14.86 -4.49 -8.17
CA VAL A 118 -14.29 -3.24 -8.67
C VAL A 118 -13.39 -2.59 -7.61
N LEU A 119 -13.87 -2.41 -6.38
CA LEU A 119 -13.12 -1.69 -5.34
C LEU A 119 -11.86 -2.45 -4.89
N TRP A 120 -11.96 -3.76 -4.66
CA TRP A 120 -10.81 -4.57 -4.25
C TRP A 120 -9.87 -4.87 -5.42
N GLY A 121 -10.36 -4.96 -6.65
CA GLY A 121 -9.52 -5.03 -7.85
C GLY A 121 -8.71 -3.77 -8.08
N LEU A 122 -9.31 -2.58 -7.88
CA LEU A 122 -8.59 -1.30 -7.94
C LEU A 122 -7.51 -1.20 -6.85
N LEU A 123 -7.82 -1.59 -5.60
CA LEU A 123 -6.79 -1.68 -4.55
C LEU A 123 -5.66 -2.63 -4.94
N ALA A 124 -5.99 -3.81 -5.47
CA ALA A 124 -4.98 -4.80 -5.84
C ALA A 124 -4.04 -4.29 -6.94
N ALA A 125 -4.58 -3.63 -7.97
CA ALA A 125 -3.79 -2.96 -9.00
C ALA A 125 -2.86 -1.86 -8.44
N LEU A 126 -3.38 -1.00 -7.57
CA LEU A 126 -2.57 0.07 -6.98
C LEU A 126 -1.47 -0.49 -6.08
N ALA A 127 -1.78 -1.49 -5.25
CA ALA A 127 -0.81 -2.18 -4.41
C ALA A 127 0.26 -2.90 -5.24
N ALA A 128 -0.13 -3.59 -6.31
CA ALA A 128 0.81 -4.27 -7.20
C ALA A 128 1.76 -3.29 -7.91
N ARG A 129 1.24 -2.14 -8.38
CA ARG A 129 2.05 -1.05 -8.94
C ARG A 129 3.01 -0.46 -7.90
N GLU A 130 2.53 -0.10 -6.71
CA GLU A 130 3.36 0.46 -5.63
C GLU A 130 4.49 -0.52 -5.26
N LEU A 131 4.15 -1.79 -5.03
CA LEU A 131 5.09 -2.81 -4.58
C LEU A 131 6.12 -3.16 -5.66
N LEU A 132 5.71 -3.28 -6.94
CA LEU A 132 6.63 -3.52 -8.05
C LEU A 132 7.62 -2.35 -8.24
N VAL A 133 7.14 -1.11 -8.22
CA VAL A 133 8.00 0.08 -8.39
C VAL A 133 9.02 0.21 -7.26
N LEU A 134 8.65 -0.17 -6.03
CA LEU A 134 9.57 -0.14 -4.87
C LEU A 134 10.60 -1.26 -4.90
N TRP A 135 10.23 -2.48 -5.32
CA TRP A 135 11.17 -3.60 -5.39
C TRP A 135 12.06 -3.59 -6.63
N TRP A 136 11.64 -2.98 -7.74
CA TRP A 136 12.36 -3.07 -9.02
C TRP A 136 13.84 -2.62 -8.96
N PRO A 137 14.22 -1.48 -8.33
CA PRO A 137 15.61 -1.06 -8.22
C PRO A 137 16.46 -2.00 -7.33
N ILE A 138 15.82 -2.58 -6.30
CA ILE A 138 16.45 -3.49 -5.33
C ILE A 138 16.73 -4.83 -6.01
N ALA A 139 15.74 -5.36 -6.73
CA ALA A 139 15.87 -6.56 -7.55
C ALA A 139 16.91 -6.40 -8.67
N ALA A 140 17.01 -5.22 -9.29
CA ALA A 140 18.07 -4.91 -10.25
C ALA A 140 19.48 -5.01 -9.62
N SER A 141 19.67 -4.40 -8.45
CA SER A 141 20.94 -4.44 -7.72
C SER A 141 21.31 -5.86 -7.28
N ALA A 142 20.34 -6.65 -6.81
CA ALA A 142 20.53 -8.04 -6.43
C ALA A 142 20.86 -8.97 -7.61
N GLY A 143 20.43 -8.62 -8.83
CA GLY A 143 20.73 -9.35 -10.06
C GLY A 143 22.11 -9.04 -10.67
N GLY A 144 22.99 -8.32 -9.97
CA GLY A 144 24.33 -7.99 -10.46
C GLY A 144 24.38 -6.88 -11.52
N ALA A 145 23.28 -6.16 -11.76
CA ALA A 145 23.28 -5.04 -12.69
C ALA A 145 24.18 -3.90 -12.15
N PRO A 146 25.01 -3.25 -12.99
CA PRO A 146 25.77 -2.07 -12.58
C PRO A 146 24.86 -1.00 -12.00
N SER A 147 25.29 -0.35 -10.91
CA SER A 147 24.56 0.77 -10.33
C SER A 147 24.41 1.88 -11.38
N PRO A 148 23.18 2.36 -11.65
CA PRO A 148 22.96 3.35 -12.71
C PRO A 148 23.72 4.64 -12.37
N ARG A 149 24.43 5.20 -13.36
CA ARG A 149 25.14 6.45 -13.16
C ARG A 149 24.12 7.59 -13.09
N PRO A 150 24.36 8.65 -12.29
CA PRO A 150 23.40 9.75 -12.13
C PRO A 150 23.12 10.54 -13.42
N ALA A 151 23.85 10.30 -14.51
CA ALA A 151 23.57 10.85 -15.83
C ALA A 151 22.40 10.14 -16.56
N ASP A 152 22.08 8.88 -16.22
CA ASP A 152 21.07 8.05 -16.89
C ASP A 152 19.64 8.31 -16.35
N GLY A 153 19.35 9.57 -16.03
CA GLY A 153 18.30 10.05 -15.11
C GLY A 153 16.83 9.81 -15.47
N ALA A 154 16.53 8.87 -16.38
CA ALA A 154 15.18 8.47 -16.79
C ALA A 154 14.89 6.96 -16.63
N ALA A 155 15.90 6.12 -16.36
CA ALA A 155 15.79 4.66 -16.54
C ALA A 155 15.72 3.80 -15.25
N SER A 156 15.52 4.40 -14.06
CA SER A 156 15.49 3.66 -12.78
C SER A 156 14.12 3.08 -12.40
N GLY A 157 13.06 3.41 -13.13
CA GLY A 157 11.70 2.89 -12.89
C GLY A 157 11.46 1.50 -13.48
N ALA A 158 10.47 0.79 -12.94
CA ALA A 158 9.96 -0.44 -13.56
C ALA A 158 9.40 -0.13 -14.96
N PRO A 159 9.71 -0.95 -16.00
CA PRO A 159 9.20 -0.74 -17.35
C PRO A 159 7.67 -0.60 -17.39
N GLY A 160 7.17 0.43 -18.04
CA GLY A 160 5.73 0.76 -18.03
C GLY A 160 4.83 -0.41 -18.49
N GLY A 161 5.28 -1.21 -19.46
CA GLY A 161 4.59 -2.42 -19.90
C GLY A 161 4.52 -3.52 -18.83
N LEU A 162 5.57 -3.70 -18.02
CA LEU A 162 5.55 -4.65 -16.89
C LEU A 162 4.67 -4.15 -15.75
N VAL A 163 4.65 -2.84 -15.48
CA VAL A 163 3.73 -2.23 -14.50
C VAL A 163 2.28 -2.41 -14.94
N LEU A 164 1.98 -2.18 -16.22
CA LEU A 164 0.64 -2.41 -16.78
C LEU A 164 0.26 -3.90 -16.72
N GLY A 165 1.18 -4.81 -17.06
CA GLY A 165 0.97 -6.25 -16.95
C GLY A 165 0.67 -6.69 -15.50
N ALA A 166 1.43 -6.20 -14.52
CA ALA A 166 1.19 -6.47 -13.11
C ALA A 166 -0.17 -5.95 -12.63
N VAL A 167 -0.55 -4.74 -13.04
CA VAL A 167 -1.87 -4.14 -12.78
C VAL A 167 -3.00 -4.99 -13.35
N VAL A 168 -2.87 -5.45 -14.61
CA VAL A 168 -3.88 -6.30 -15.28
C VAL A 168 -3.99 -7.65 -14.58
N LEU A 169 -2.88 -8.32 -14.27
CA LEU A 169 -2.89 -9.62 -13.58
C LEU A 169 -3.48 -9.50 -12.15
N ALA A 170 -3.21 -8.41 -11.44
CA ALA A 170 -3.75 -8.16 -10.11
C ALA A 170 -5.27 -7.85 -10.11
N ILE A 171 -5.81 -7.26 -11.19
CA ILE A 171 -7.25 -7.06 -11.39
C ILE A 171 -7.94 -8.36 -11.84
N ALA A 172 -7.26 -9.18 -12.65
CA ALA A 172 -7.88 -10.33 -13.32
C ALA A 172 -8.54 -11.32 -12.35
N THR A 173 -7.93 -11.60 -11.20
CA THR A 173 -8.46 -12.56 -10.23
C THR A 173 -9.67 -12.06 -9.43
N PRO A 174 -9.70 -10.84 -8.83
CA PRO A 174 -10.92 -10.30 -8.21
C PRO A 174 -12.01 -10.00 -9.25
N ALA A 175 -11.66 -9.62 -10.48
CA ALA A 175 -12.64 -9.45 -11.57
C ALA A 175 -13.26 -10.79 -11.98
N ALA A 176 -12.47 -11.85 -12.12
CA ALA A 176 -12.97 -13.21 -12.35
C ALA A 176 -13.87 -13.69 -11.18
N ALA A 177 -13.51 -13.34 -9.95
CA ALA A 177 -14.33 -13.57 -8.77
C ALA A 177 -15.66 -12.82 -8.76
N ALA A 178 -15.88 -11.82 -9.61
CA ALA A 178 -17.21 -11.24 -9.80
C ALA A 178 -18.20 -12.23 -10.46
N PHE A 179 -17.70 -13.13 -11.31
CA PHE A 179 -18.52 -14.02 -12.16
C PHE A 179 -18.64 -15.45 -11.62
N GLY A 180 -17.70 -15.92 -10.81
CA GLY A 180 -17.81 -17.25 -10.18
C GLY A 180 -16.58 -17.67 -9.39
N THR A 181 -16.76 -18.65 -8.49
CA THR A 181 -15.66 -19.30 -7.74
C THR A 181 -14.74 -20.08 -8.68
N GLY A 182 -15.31 -20.89 -9.58
CA GLY A 182 -14.54 -21.66 -10.56
C GLY A 182 -13.73 -20.78 -11.53
N LEU A 183 -14.30 -19.67 -12.00
CA LEU A 183 -13.58 -18.72 -12.85
C LEU A 183 -12.44 -18.03 -12.08
N ALA A 184 -12.68 -17.61 -10.83
CA ALA A 184 -11.65 -17.04 -9.98
C ALA A 184 -10.48 -18.00 -9.77
N GLY A 185 -10.76 -19.27 -9.44
CA GLY A 185 -9.75 -20.32 -9.29
C GLY A 185 -8.96 -20.58 -10.57
N GLY A 186 -9.66 -20.69 -11.72
CA GLY A 186 -9.01 -20.86 -13.02
C GLY A 186 -8.10 -19.69 -13.42
N VAL A 187 -8.56 -18.45 -13.24
CA VAL A 187 -7.76 -17.25 -13.55
C VAL A 187 -6.59 -17.10 -12.57
N LEU A 188 -6.78 -17.40 -11.27
CA LEU A 188 -5.69 -17.41 -10.29
C LEU A 188 -4.63 -18.46 -10.64
N LEU A 189 -5.04 -19.67 -11.03
CA LEU A 189 -4.13 -20.71 -11.50
C LEU A 189 -3.35 -20.25 -12.74
N LEU A 190 -4.00 -19.65 -13.73
CA LEU A 190 -3.32 -19.10 -14.92
C LEU A 190 -2.33 -17.98 -14.56
N VAL A 191 -2.67 -17.09 -13.63
CA VAL A 191 -1.77 -16.02 -13.15
C VAL A 191 -0.56 -16.63 -12.43
N VAL A 192 -0.76 -17.62 -11.55
CA VAL A 192 0.32 -18.32 -10.86
C VAL A 192 1.23 -19.06 -11.84
N LEU A 193 0.67 -19.78 -12.82
CA LEU A 193 1.43 -20.48 -13.85
C LEU A 193 2.22 -19.52 -14.75
N ALA A 194 1.63 -18.40 -15.16
CA ALA A 194 2.31 -17.38 -15.96
C ALA A 194 3.48 -16.74 -15.20
N LEU A 195 3.29 -16.38 -13.93
CA LEU A 195 4.35 -15.84 -13.07
C LEU A 195 5.43 -16.89 -12.78
N GLY A 196 5.05 -18.14 -12.53
CA GLY A 196 5.98 -19.26 -12.38
C GLY A 196 6.82 -19.51 -13.63
N ALA A 197 6.22 -19.43 -14.82
CA ALA A 197 6.93 -19.52 -16.10
C ALA A 197 7.91 -18.35 -16.30
N ILE A 198 7.55 -17.13 -15.92
CA ILE A 198 8.46 -15.96 -15.96
C ILE A 198 9.66 -16.16 -15.01
N VAL A 199 9.44 -16.67 -13.80
CA VAL A 199 10.51 -16.98 -12.84
C VAL A 199 11.40 -18.12 -13.36
N ALA A 200 10.82 -19.18 -13.92
CA ALA A 200 11.57 -20.30 -14.50
C ALA A 200 12.40 -19.87 -15.73
N ALA A 201 11.84 -19.06 -16.63
CA ALA A 201 12.56 -18.53 -17.78
C ALA A 201 13.74 -17.63 -17.36
N GLY A 202 13.57 -16.84 -16.29
CA GLY A 202 14.64 -16.04 -15.70
C GLY A 202 15.72 -16.88 -15.01
N ALA A 203 15.36 -18.03 -14.43
CA ALA A 203 16.31 -18.98 -13.85
C ALA A 203 17.08 -19.77 -14.92
N ALA A 204 16.43 -20.07 -16.05
CA ALA A 204 17.03 -20.75 -17.19
C ALA A 204 17.85 -19.82 -18.11
N GLY A 205 17.87 -18.50 -17.85
CA GLY A 205 18.55 -17.51 -18.71
C GLY A 205 17.90 -17.31 -20.08
N VAL A 206 16.64 -17.72 -20.25
CA VAL A 206 15.88 -17.65 -21.51
C VAL A 206 15.20 -16.28 -21.70
N ALA A 207 15.05 -15.50 -20.63
CA ALA A 207 14.45 -14.18 -20.65
C ALA A 207 15.38 -13.12 -20.01
N ASP A 208 15.30 -11.87 -20.48
CA ASP A 208 16.04 -10.71 -19.94
C ASP A 208 15.63 -10.28 -18.51
N LEU A 209 14.86 -11.12 -17.81
CA LEU A 209 14.50 -10.95 -16.40
C LEU A 209 15.35 -11.86 -15.52
N THR A 210 16.24 -11.26 -14.74
CA THR A 210 16.93 -11.95 -13.63
C THR A 210 15.92 -12.49 -12.61
N VAL A 211 16.20 -13.64 -11.98
CA VAL A 211 15.33 -14.27 -10.95
C VAL A 211 14.81 -13.28 -9.89
N PRO A 212 15.61 -12.35 -9.31
CA PRO A 212 15.10 -11.37 -8.34
C PRO A 212 14.03 -10.40 -8.89
N ARG A 213 14.08 -10.07 -10.19
CA ARG A 213 13.07 -9.22 -10.84
C ARG A 213 11.79 -9.99 -11.13
N ALA A 214 11.92 -11.26 -11.54
CA ALA A 214 10.78 -12.14 -11.75
C ALA A 214 10.05 -12.47 -10.44
N SER A 215 10.79 -12.74 -9.35
CA SER A 215 10.19 -12.97 -8.03
C SER A 215 9.56 -11.71 -7.44
N ALA A 216 10.18 -10.53 -7.61
CA ALA A 216 9.57 -9.25 -7.24
C ALA A 216 8.26 -8.99 -7.97
N LEU A 217 8.18 -9.31 -9.27
CA LEU A 217 6.93 -9.25 -10.06
C LEU A 217 5.88 -10.23 -9.51
N ALA A 218 6.26 -11.48 -9.24
CA ALA A 218 5.33 -12.49 -8.73
C ALA A 218 4.74 -12.10 -7.36
N VAL A 219 5.59 -11.63 -6.43
CA VAL A 219 5.15 -11.13 -5.12
C VAL A 219 4.28 -9.88 -5.28
N ALA A 220 4.65 -8.94 -6.14
CA ALA A 220 3.89 -7.72 -6.38
C ALA A 220 2.46 -7.99 -6.89
N VAL A 221 2.28 -9.01 -7.73
CA VAL A 221 0.95 -9.41 -8.22
C VAL A 221 0.18 -10.24 -7.19
N LEU A 222 0.77 -11.34 -6.70
CA LEU A 222 0.02 -12.33 -5.92
C LEU A 222 -0.36 -11.84 -4.52
N LEU A 223 0.53 -11.10 -3.84
CA LEU A 223 0.32 -10.66 -2.46
C LEU A 223 -0.95 -9.80 -2.28
N PRO A 224 -1.26 -8.82 -3.16
CA PRO A 224 -2.53 -8.08 -3.08
C PRO A 224 -3.69 -8.78 -3.81
N ALA A 225 -3.43 -9.57 -4.86
CA ALA A 225 -4.48 -10.19 -5.67
C ALA A 225 -5.25 -11.29 -4.91
N VAL A 226 -4.55 -12.12 -4.13
CA VAL A 226 -5.16 -13.21 -3.35
C VAL A 226 -6.18 -12.69 -2.31
N PRO A 227 -5.85 -11.75 -1.40
CA PRO A 227 -6.83 -11.23 -0.44
C PRO A 227 -7.95 -10.42 -1.09
N ALA A 228 -7.66 -9.66 -2.16
CA ALA A 228 -8.69 -8.98 -2.92
C ALA A 228 -9.71 -9.97 -3.51
N THR A 229 -9.22 -11.05 -4.11
CA THR A 229 -10.06 -12.16 -4.62
C THR A 229 -10.85 -12.80 -3.48
N ALA A 230 -10.21 -13.05 -2.33
CA ALA A 230 -10.85 -13.69 -1.20
C ALA A 230 -12.05 -12.88 -0.67
N VAL A 231 -11.92 -11.56 -0.48
CA VAL A 231 -13.05 -10.71 -0.04
C VAL A 231 -14.22 -10.77 -1.03
N VAL A 232 -13.95 -10.70 -2.33
CA VAL A 232 -14.98 -10.81 -3.38
C VAL A 232 -15.70 -12.16 -3.33
N LEU A 233 -14.97 -13.24 -3.06
CA LEU A 233 -15.55 -14.58 -2.92
C LEU A 233 -16.34 -14.75 -1.60
N VAL A 234 -15.95 -14.10 -0.50
CA VAL A 234 -16.74 -14.10 0.75
C VAL A 234 -18.10 -13.41 0.51
N VAL A 235 -18.09 -12.21 -0.08
CA VAL A 235 -19.32 -11.48 -0.46
C VAL A 235 -20.14 -12.27 -1.47
N GLY A 236 -19.46 -12.98 -2.38
CA GLY A 236 -20.08 -13.84 -3.39
C GLY A 236 -20.65 -15.15 -2.87
N ALA A 237 -20.29 -15.58 -1.65
CA ALA A 237 -20.87 -16.72 -0.95
C ALA A 237 -22.04 -16.26 -0.07
N HIS A 238 -21.81 -15.35 0.88
CA HIS A 238 -22.85 -14.77 1.73
C HIS A 238 -22.57 -13.29 2.04
N LEU A 239 -23.58 -12.45 1.83
CA LEU A 239 -23.48 -11.00 2.07
C LEU A 239 -23.12 -10.68 3.54
N TRP A 240 -23.76 -11.36 4.49
CA TRP A 240 -23.50 -11.19 5.93
C TRP A 240 -22.05 -11.54 6.30
N ALA A 241 -21.52 -12.64 5.76
CA ALA A 241 -20.12 -13.02 5.93
C ALA A 241 -19.17 -11.92 5.43
N GLY A 242 -19.47 -11.32 4.28
CA GLY A 242 -18.71 -10.19 3.74
C GLY A 242 -18.77 -8.94 4.63
N LEU A 243 -19.96 -8.63 5.17
CA LEU A 243 -20.15 -7.51 6.09
C LEU A 243 -19.38 -7.72 7.41
N PHE A 244 -19.46 -8.90 8.01
CA PHE A 244 -18.72 -9.20 9.25
C PHE A 244 -17.21 -9.17 9.05
N LEU A 245 -16.69 -9.66 7.91
CA LEU A 245 -15.27 -9.57 7.58
C LEU A 245 -14.80 -8.11 7.49
N VAL A 246 -15.52 -7.26 6.74
CA VAL A 246 -15.16 -5.83 6.61
C VAL A 246 -15.31 -5.09 7.94
N LEU A 247 -16.36 -5.38 8.73
CA LEU A 247 -16.53 -4.81 10.06
C LEU A 247 -15.41 -5.22 11.02
N ALA A 248 -15.05 -6.51 11.07
CA ALA A 248 -13.98 -7.04 11.91
C ALA A 248 -12.63 -6.38 11.60
N VAL A 249 -12.24 -6.34 10.32
CA VAL A 249 -10.99 -5.70 9.89
C VAL A 249 -11.01 -4.19 10.14
N SER A 250 -12.14 -3.52 9.93
CA SER A 250 -12.24 -2.07 10.16
C SER A 250 -12.21 -1.71 11.64
N LEU A 251 -12.79 -2.53 12.51
CA LEU A 251 -12.73 -2.34 13.97
C LEU A 251 -11.37 -2.74 14.53
N TYR A 252 -10.67 -3.71 13.92
CA TYR A 252 -9.27 -3.99 14.19
C TYR A 252 -8.37 -2.79 13.87
N ASP A 253 -8.48 -2.24 12.66
CA ASP A 253 -7.69 -1.09 12.22
C ASP A 253 -7.98 0.16 13.09
N ALA A 254 -9.25 0.37 13.45
CA ALA A 254 -9.65 1.45 14.36
C ALA A 254 -9.08 1.25 15.78
N GLY A 255 -9.14 0.02 16.32
CA GLY A 255 -8.54 -0.32 17.61
C GLY A 255 -7.01 -0.16 17.61
N CYS A 256 -6.34 -0.55 16.52
CA CYS A 256 -4.91 -0.31 16.33
C CYS A 256 -4.56 1.17 16.30
N PHE A 257 -5.40 2.01 15.70
CA PHE A 257 -5.22 3.46 15.71
C PHE A 257 -5.43 4.06 17.11
N VAL A 258 -6.53 3.71 17.79
CA VAL A 258 -6.87 4.25 19.12
C VAL A 258 -5.88 3.78 20.18
N GLY A 259 -5.62 2.48 20.29
CA GLY A 259 -4.65 1.92 21.24
C GLY A 259 -3.20 2.28 20.91
N GLY A 260 -2.91 2.63 19.65
CA GLY A 260 -1.58 3.12 19.25
C GLY A 260 -1.38 4.62 19.36
N ALA A 261 -2.41 5.40 19.73
CA ALA A 261 -2.35 6.87 19.70
C ALA A 261 -1.51 7.48 20.83
N GLU A 262 -1.67 6.97 22.05
CA GLU A 262 -1.02 7.52 23.26
C GLU A 262 -0.06 6.51 23.92
N SER A 263 0.10 5.33 23.31
CA SER A 263 0.88 4.24 23.89
C SER A 263 2.39 4.41 23.77
N SER A 264 3.09 4.00 24.83
CA SER A 264 4.54 3.79 24.80
C SER A 264 4.95 2.39 24.30
N SER A 265 4.02 1.42 24.27
CA SER A 265 4.28 0.03 23.88
C SER A 265 3.85 -0.26 22.44
N LEU A 266 4.51 -1.25 21.83
CA LEU A 266 4.23 -1.65 20.45
C LEU A 266 3.06 -2.65 20.33
N LEU A 267 2.45 -3.05 21.45
CA LEU A 267 1.45 -4.12 21.51
C LEU A 267 0.04 -3.62 21.85
N GLU A 268 -0.11 -2.47 22.50
CA GLU A 268 -1.42 -1.92 22.88
C GLU A 268 -2.33 -1.65 21.67
N GLY A 269 -1.78 -1.21 20.53
CA GLY A 269 -2.51 -1.10 19.26
C GLY A 269 -3.12 -2.44 18.82
N PRO A 270 -2.32 -3.46 18.46
CA PRO A 270 -2.81 -4.77 18.05
C PRO A 270 -3.76 -5.43 19.07
N VAL A 271 -3.50 -5.30 20.38
CA VAL A 271 -4.38 -5.84 21.43
C VAL A 271 -5.74 -5.14 21.44
N THR A 272 -5.76 -3.82 21.30
CA THR A 272 -7.01 -3.04 21.22
C THR A 272 -7.77 -3.36 19.92
N GLY A 273 -7.05 -3.59 18.82
CA GLY A 273 -7.62 -4.11 17.57
C GLY A 273 -8.28 -5.49 17.75
N ILE A 274 -7.63 -6.42 18.45
CA ILE A 274 -8.19 -7.74 18.78
C ILE A 274 -9.51 -7.62 19.55
N VAL A 275 -9.60 -6.72 20.55
CA VAL A 275 -10.85 -6.46 21.28
C VAL A 275 -11.96 -5.97 20.33
N GLY A 276 -11.61 -5.13 19.34
CA GLY A 276 -12.54 -4.75 18.27
C GLY A 276 -13.06 -5.95 17.46
N VAL A 277 -12.19 -6.86 17.04
CA VAL A 277 -12.62 -8.10 16.33
C VAL A 277 -13.52 -8.97 17.22
N LEU A 278 -13.21 -9.09 18.51
CA LEU A 278 -14.02 -9.85 19.47
C LEU A 278 -15.41 -9.23 19.68
N ALA A 279 -15.56 -7.90 19.63
CA ALA A 279 -16.87 -7.24 19.66
C ALA A 279 -17.72 -7.56 18.41
N VAL A 280 -17.11 -7.59 17.22
CA VAL A 280 -17.79 -8.04 15.99
C VAL A 280 -18.11 -9.54 16.05
N THR A 281 -17.22 -10.34 16.62
CA THR A 281 -17.41 -11.79 16.85
C THR A 281 -18.61 -12.07 17.75
N PHE A 282 -18.71 -11.36 18.89
CA PHE A 282 -19.85 -11.44 19.78
C PHE A 282 -21.15 -11.07 19.05
N THR A 283 -21.14 -9.97 18.30
CA THR A 283 -22.27 -9.54 17.48
C THR A 283 -22.69 -10.64 16.49
N MET A 284 -21.74 -11.24 15.76
CA MET A 284 -21.99 -12.34 14.84
C MET A 284 -22.60 -13.57 15.54
N SER A 285 -22.11 -13.90 16.74
CA SER A 285 -22.60 -15.04 17.54
C SER A 285 -24.01 -14.84 18.12
N VAL A 286 -24.42 -13.59 18.37
CA VAL A 286 -25.75 -13.24 18.88
C VAL A 286 -26.77 -13.14 17.75
N PHE A 287 -26.40 -12.54 16.61
CA PHE A 287 -27.32 -12.40 15.47
C PHE A 287 -27.47 -13.67 14.63
N GLN A 288 -26.53 -14.62 14.71
CA GLN A 288 -26.57 -15.92 13.99
C GLN A 288 -26.93 -15.79 12.51
N ALA A 289 -26.42 -14.74 11.84
CA ALA A 289 -26.74 -14.53 10.43
C ALA A 289 -25.98 -15.56 9.56
N PRO A 290 -26.66 -16.22 8.60
CA PRO A 290 -26.04 -17.26 7.78
C PRO A 290 -24.74 -16.80 7.10
N PRO A 291 -23.68 -17.64 7.10
CA PRO A 291 -23.68 -19.08 7.42
C PRO A 291 -23.35 -19.44 8.89
N PHE A 292 -23.36 -18.47 9.83
CA PHE A 292 -22.80 -18.70 11.17
C PHE A 292 -23.84 -18.98 12.26
N ASP A 293 -23.63 -20.05 13.03
CA ASP A 293 -24.22 -20.27 14.35
C ASP A 293 -23.32 -19.70 15.47
N THR A 294 -23.69 -19.85 16.74
CA THR A 294 -22.88 -19.32 17.87
C THR A 294 -21.45 -19.88 17.92
N ALA A 295 -21.29 -21.18 17.70
CA ALA A 295 -20.01 -21.88 17.88
C ALA A 295 -19.04 -21.60 16.72
N SER A 296 -19.55 -21.68 15.49
CA SER A 296 -18.83 -21.28 14.28
C SER A 296 -18.52 -19.79 14.29
N ALA A 297 -19.44 -18.92 14.73
CA ALA A 297 -19.15 -17.49 14.86
C ALA A 297 -17.97 -17.22 15.80
N ALA A 298 -17.95 -17.86 16.97
CA ALA A 298 -16.85 -17.76 17.93
C ALA A 298 -15.52 -18.26 17.34
N LEU A 299 -15.53 -19.39 16.62
CA LEU A 299 -14.34 -19.93 15.94
C LEU A 299 -13.83 -19.00 14.83
N VAL A 300 -14.69 -18.58 13.90
CA VAL A 300 -14.31 -17.74 12.76
C VAL A 300 -13.86 -16.36 13.21
N GLY A 301 -14.56 -15.77 14.19
CA GLY A 301 -14.16 -14.49 14.76
C GLY A 301 -12.86 -14.56 15.57
N GLY A 302 -12.66 -15.63 16.35
CA GLY A 302 -11.39 -15.88 17.04
C GLY A 302 -10.21 -16.11 16.09
N LEU A 303 -10.40 -16.88 15.03
CA LEU A 303 -9.42 -17.03 13.94
C LEU A 303 -9.14 -15.70 13.24
N CYS A 304 -10.18 -14.89 12.98
CA CYS A 304 -10.03 -13.56 12.39
C CYS A 304 -9.22 -12.61 13.30
N ALA A 305 -9.44 -12.66 14.62
CA ALA A 305 -8.73 -11.85 15.60
C ALA A 305 -7.22 -12.15 15.61
N LEU A 306 -6.83 -13.41 15.41
CA LEU A 306 -5.42 -13.81 15.25
C LEU A 306 -4.88 -13.52 13.84
N ALA A 307 -5.71 -13.66 12.80
CA ALA A 307 -5.32 -13.43 11.41
C ALA A 307 -5.01 -11.95 11.11
N CYS A 308 -5.70 -11.01 11.77
CA CYS A 308 -5.50 -9.57 11.58
C CYS A 308 -4.04 -9.10 11.85
N PRO A 309 -3.44 -9.32 13.03
CA PRO A 309 -2.05 -8.94 13.29
C PRO A 309 -1.05 -9.72 12.43
N VAL A 310 -1.32 -11.00 12.13
CA VAL A 310 -0.46 -11.81 11.25
C VAL A 310 -0.45 -11.23 9.83
N GLY A 311 -1.59 -10.73 9.32
CA GLY A 311 -1.66 -10.02 8.04
C GLY A 311 -0.75 -8.80 7.96
N GLN A 312 -0.74 -7.97 9.01
CA GLN A 312 0.16 -6.81 9.11
C GLN A 312 1.63 -7.20 9.18
N TRP A 313 1.98 -8.28 9.87
CA TRP A 313 3.34 -8.83 9.89
C TRP A 313 3.77 -9.36 8.53
N VAL A 314 2.90 -10.10 7.83
CA VAL A 314 3.16 -10.61 6.47
C VAL A 314 3.37 -9.45 5.49
N ALA A 315 2.50 -8.43 5.50
CA ALA A 315 2.69 -7.23 4.68
C ALA A 315 4.03 -6.54 4.95
N SER A 316 4.39 -6.39 6.24
CA SER A 316 5.65 -5.75 6.66
C SER A 316 6.88 -6.55 6.23
N ALA A 317 6.80 -7.89 6.19
CA ALA A 317 7.87 -8.76 5.71
C ALA A 317 8.12 -8.64 4.20
N PHE A 318 7.07 -8.33 3.42
CA PHE A 318 7.16 -8.12 1.96
C PHE A 318 7.46 -6.67 1.55
N LEU A 319 7.57 -5.73 2.49
CA LEU A 319 8.01 -4.36 2.21
C LEU A 319 9.54 -4.22 2.34
N PRO A 320 10.23 -3.47 1.45
CA PRO A 320 11.68 -3.25 1.58
C PRO A 320 12.07 -2.58 2.91
N THR A 321 11.26 -1.63 3.35
CA THR A 321 11.36 -0.92 4.63
C THR A 321 9.99 -0.84 5.30
N PRO A 322 9.92 -0.89 6.66
CA PRO A 322 8.65 -0.81 7.39
C PRO A 322 7.86 0.48 7.11
N ASP A 323 8.55 1.56 6.73
CA ASP A 323 8.01 2.88 6.42
C ASP A 323 7.81 3.14 4.91
N ALA A 324 7.97 2.12 4.06
CA ALA A 324 7.82 2.26 2.61
C ALA A 324 6.45 2.84 2.22
N PRO A 325 6.37 3.72 1.20
CA PRO A 325 5.16 4.46 0.83
C PRO A 325 4.11 3.63 0.06
N CYS A 326 3.95 2.34 0.39
CA CYS A 326 2.83 1.51 -0.05
C CYS A 326 1.57 1.86 0.74
N ARG A 327 0.76 2.81 0.26
CA ARG A 327 -0.50 3.18 0.93
C ARG A 327 -1.62 2.20 0.62
N SER A 328 -1.62 1.62 -0.57
CA SER A 328 -2.67 0.70 -1.02
C SER A 328 -2.49 -0.68 -0.39
N LEU A 329 -1.24 -1.15 -0.24
CA LEU A 329 -0.96 -2.41 0.46
C LEU A 329 -1.33 -2.34 1.96
N ARG A 330 -1.12 -1.18 2.62
CA ARG A 330 -1.55 -0.91 4.01
C ARG A 330 -3.07 -0.71 4.21
N ARG A 331 -3.87 -1.01 3.18
CA ARG A 331 -5.32 -1.19 3.27
C ARG A 331 -5.76 -2.63 2.99
N LEU A 332 -4.83 -3.47 2.54
CA LEU A 332 -5.01 -4.89 2.28
C LEU A 332 -4.25 -5.76 3.28
N ASP A 333 -3.31 -5.21 4.06
CA ASP A 333 -2.43 -5.93 4.98
C ASP A 333 -3.19 -6.77 6.00
N THR A 334 -4.13 -6.19 6.74
CA THR A 334 -5.01 -6.93 7.65
C THR A 334 -5.84 -7.98 6.90
N TYR A 335 -6.19 -7.75 5.62
CA TYR A 335 -6.91 -8.71 4.75
C TYR A 335 -6.05 -9.85 4.20
N ILE A 336 -4.71 -9.73 4.14
CA ILE A 336 -3.80 -10.75 3.56
C ILE A 336 -4.07 -12.15 4.13
N VAL A 337 -4.29 -12.22 5.45
CA VAL A 337 -4.53 -13.48 6.16
C VAL A 337 -5.99 -13.61 6.62
N SER A 338 -6.63 -12.52 7.05
CA SER A 338 -8.02 -12.61 7.53
C SER A 338 -9.00 -12.99 6.42
N ALA A 339 -8.89 -12.44 5.20
CA ALA A 339 -9.86 -12.75 4.15
C ALA A 339 -9.79 -14.21 3.64
N PRO A 340 -8.62 -14.81 3.38
CA PRO A 340 -8.54 -16.23 3.03
C PRO A 340 -8.99 -17.16 4.17
N VAL A 341 -8.68 -16.84 5.43
CA VAL A 341 -9.11 -17.63 6.60
C VAL A 341 -10.64 -17.57 6.75
N PHE A 342 -11.23 -16.37 6.62
CA PHE A 342 -12.67 -16.17 6.71
C PHE A 342 -13.41 -16.84 5.53
N LEU A 343 -12.83 -16.82 4.33
CA LEU A 343 -13.37 -17.54 3.16
C LEU A 343 -13.34 -19.05 3.34
N ALA A 344 -12.20 -19.60 3.77
CA ALA A 344 -12.05 -21.03 4.02
C ALA A 344 -13.04 -21.52 5.08
N ALA A 345 -13.25 -20.73 6.14
CA ALA A 345 -14.25 -21.04 7.15
C ALA A 345 -15.69 -20.92 6.61
N ALA A 346 -16.01 -19.85 5.87
CA ALA A 346 -17.33 -19.68 5.26
C ALA A 346 -17.70 -20.81 4.29
N TRP A 347 -16.72 -21.42 3.60
CA TRP A 347 -16.92 -22.61 2.76
C TRP A 347 -16.93 -23.93 3.54
N ALA A 348 -16.28 -24.02 4.70
CA ALA A 348 -16.32 -25.21 5.55
C ALA A 348 -17.62 -25.32 6.38
N LEU A 349 -18.45 -24.26 6.37
CA LEU A 349 -19.66 -24.11 7.18
C LEU A 349 -20.94 -23.94 6.32
N ALA A 350 -20.81 -23.95 4.98
CA ALA A 350 -21.90 -23.79 4.01
C ALA A 350 -22.20 -25.10 3.27
#